data_AF-A0A963L898-F1
#
_entry.id   AF-A0A963L898-F1
#
_cell.length_a   1.000
_cell.length_b   1.000
_cell.length_c   1.000
_cell.angle_alpha   90.00
_cell.angle_beta   90.00
_cell.angle_gamma   90.00
#
_symmetry.space_group_name_H-M   'P 1'
#
loop_
_entity.id
_entity.type
_entity.pdbx_description
1 polymer ?
#
loop_
_entity_poly.entity_id
_entity_poly.type
_entity_poly.pdbx_seq_one_letter_code
_entity_poly.pdbx_strand_id
1 'polypeptide(L)'
;MNAADRARLVAAVQTNCHIADARHAADMTLCIYLLQMREYFRWERAAPFGAVLARDEVGAWIAEREKLWSSLEDAPFVALPCPGAATALDAFDVAAMNRALLPAGLLYGAGFAASDRPVFFLAELHSASQRDGLAVLSAGRELARGLLAPPAALDAAAQAPAIVLRREAVARWGWEKFETYALRRVAGNALHSAVEAYGFERGFDAALPRWIAEQGEAMVLHEIGEHRAGELLGAQWGALRLSLPTRRGDLYARAVRDQLADFLVTLPTLLERDATASIHVWFANYDGVRELLFPALKTAYAAWRAGVGGRALRDAIAAGEAHFTRLARQALRLHAEGRGGAAIENLLTAQEATLAH
;
A
#
# COMPACT_ATOMS: atom_id res chain seq x y z
N MET A 1 17.51 11.94 -21.39
CA MET A 1 16.99 13.20 -20.80
C MET A 1 18.16 13.94 -20.17
N ASN A 2 18.30 15.25 -20.39
CA ASN A 2 19.39 16.03 -19.75
C ASN A 2 19.01 16.40 -18.29
N ALA A 3 19.97 16.94 -17.53
CA ALA A 3 19.76 17.28 -16.12
C ALA A 3 18.73 18.38 -15.88
N ALA A 4 18.66 19.39 -16.77
CA ALA A 4 17.71 20.50 -16.65
C ALA A 4 16.26 20.04 -16.89
N ASP A 5 16.05 19.17 -17.88
CA ASP A 5 14.74 18.55 -18.15
C ASP A 5 14.30 17.69 -16.97
N ARG A 6 15.22 16.92 -16.40
CA ARG A 6 14.96 16.10 -15.20
C ARG A 6 14.55 16.98 -14.02
N ALA A 7 15.26 18.07 -13.76
CA ALA A 7 14.95 18.98 -12.66
C ALA A 7 13.56 19.62 -12.83
N ARG A 8 13.19 20.04 -14.06
CA ARG A 8 11.85 20.58 -14.36
C ARG A 8 10.74 19.55 -14.14
N LEU A 9 10.95 18.31 -14.58
CA LEU A 9 9.99 17.23 -14.35
C LEU A 9 9.84 16.91 -12.86
N VAL A 10 10.95 16.79 -12.13
CA VAL A 10 10.94 16.57 -10.67
C VAL A 10 10.14 17.67 -9.98
N ALA A 11 10.37 18.93 -10.31
CA ALA A 11 9.64 20.06 -9.74
C ALA A 11 8.14 19.98 -10.04
N ALA A 12 7.75 19.70 -11.29
CA ALA A 12 6.34 19.60 -11.69
C ALA A 12 5.62 18.45 -10.96
N VAL A 13 6.25 17.27 -10.87
CA VAL A 13 5.68 16.14 -10.12
C VAL A 13 5.56 16.47 -8.64
N GLN A 14 6.60 17.09 -8.04
CA GLN A 14 6.58 17.49 -6.64
C GLN A 14 5.51 18.55 -6.34
N THR A 15 5.24 19.47 -7.27
CA THR A 15 4.13 20.41 -7.19
C THR A 15 2.79 19.67 -7.15
N ASN A 16 2.57 18.67 -8.00
CA ASN A 16 1.35 17.86 -7.96
C ASN A 16 1.21 17.06 -6.65
N CYS A 17 2.32 16.55 -6.10
CA CYS A 17 2.33 15.96 -4.76
C CYS A 17 1.86 16.97 -3.70
N HIS A 18 2.37 18.20 -3.73
CA HIS A 18 1.98 19.24 -2.78
C HIS A 18 0.51 19.67 -2.92
N ILE A 19 0.00 19.77 -4.15
CA ILE A 19 -1.43 20.06 -4.38
C ILE A 19 -2.29 18.93 -3.82
N ALA A 20 -1.92 17.67 -4.05
CA ALA A 20 -2.64 16.52 -3.51
C ALA A 20 -2.59 16.49 -1.97
N ASP A 21 -1.44 16.75 -1.37
CA ASP A 21 -1.31 16.78 0.09
C ASP A 21 -2.05 17.96 0.70
N ALA A 22 -2.03 19.14 0.09
CA ALA A 22 -2.74 20.34 0.57
C ALA A 22 -4.24 20.08 0.76
N ARG A 23 -4.86 19.36 -0.17
CA ARG A 23 -6.29 19.03 -0.15
C ARG A 23 -6.68 17.97 0.88
N HIS A 24 -5.73 17.15 1.34
CA HIS A 24 -6.02 15.93 2.11
C HIS A 24 -5.25 15.80 3.42
N ALA A 25 -4.34 16.73 3.73
CA ALA A 25 -3.57 16.72 4.98
C ALA A 25 -4.49 16.84 6.21
N ALA A 26 -5.55 17.65 6.09
CA ALA A 26 -6.54 17.89 7.15
C ALA A 26 -7.44 16.67 7.46
N ASP A 27 -7.44 15.63 6.61
CA ASP A 27 -8.23 14.42 6.83
C ASP A 27 -7.67 13.54 7.97
N MET A 28 -6.42 13.78 8.38
CA MET A 28 -5.74 13.01 9.42
C MET A 28 -5.99 13.58 10.81
N THR A 29 -5.96 12.72 11.84
CA THR A 29 -5.89 13.21 13.23
C THR A 29 -4.52 13.86 13.47
N LEU A 30 -4.45 14.83 14.37
CA LEU A 30 -3.21 15.59 14.65
C LEU A 30 -2.01 14.69 14.94
N CYS A 31 -2.18 13.62 15.73
CA CYS A 31 -1.10 12.70 16.05
C CYS A 31 -0.58 11.96 14.80
N ILE A 32 -1.49 11.47 13.94
CA ILE A 32 -1.11 10.79 12.70
C ILE A 32 -0.44 11.78 11.74
N TYR A 33 -1.01 12.97 11.60
CA TYR A 33 -0.46 14.04 10.79
C TYR A 33 0.98 14.38 11.16
N LEU A 34 1.26 14.62 12.45
CA LEU A 34 2.61 14.97 12.92
C LEU A 34 3.62 13.85 12.72
N LEU A 35 3.21 12.57 12.87
CA LEU A 35 4.06 11.42 12.57
C LEU A 35 4.42 11.38 11.09
N GLN A 36 3.43 11.54 10.21
CA GLN A 36 3.63 11.54 8.75
C GLN A 36 4.50 12.73 8.31
N MET A 37 4.28 13.92 8.87
CA MET A 37 5.10 15.12 8.57
C MET A 37 6.55 14.93 9.00
N ARG A 38 6.80 14.29 10.15
CA ARG A 38 8.16 13.97 10.61
C ARG A 38 8.86 13.03 9.64
N GLU A 39 8.18 11.98 9.18
CA GLU A 39 8.76 11.05 8.21
C GLU A 39 8.96 11.69 6.82
N TYR A 40 8.06 12.61 6.44
CA TYR A 40 8.22 13.37 5.20
C TYR A 40 9.40 14.34 5.26
N PHE A 41 9.61 15.00 6.40
CA PHE A 41 10.81 15.79 6.67
C PHE A 41 12.08 14.95 6.55
N ARG A 42 12.12 13.74 7.15
CA ARG A 42 13.26 12.82 7.02
C ARG A 42 13.55 12.50 5.55
N TRP A 43 12.51 12.24 4.76
CA TRP A 43 12.67 11.98 3.34
C TRP A 43 13.27 13.17 2.60
N GLU A 44 12.68 14.35 2.75
CA GLU A 44 13.11 15.54 2.02
C GLU A 44 14.55 15.95 2.36
N ARG A 45 14.97 15.74 3.61
CA ARG A 45 16.35 16.00 4.06
C ARG A 45 17.33 14.86 3.77
N ALA A 46 16.87 13.75 3.19
CA ALA A 46 17.64 12.51 3.04
C ALA A 46 18.28 12.05 4.37
N ALA A 47 17.57 12.25 5.49
CA ALA A 47 18.07 11.95 6.82
C ALA A 47 18.20 10.43 7.03
N PRO A 48 19.29 9.94 7.66
CA PRO A 48 19.43 8.53 8.01
C PRO A 48 18.31 8.03 8.93
N PHE A 49 18.04 6.71 8.87
CA PHE A 49 17.16 6.06 9.84
C PHE A 49 17.73 6.18 11.25
N GLY A 50 16.89 6.45 12.23
CA GLY A 50 17.30 6.66 13.62
C GLY A 50 17.99 8.00 13.92
N ALA A 51 18.21 8.86 12.93
CA ALA A 51 18.75 10.20 13.17
C ALA A 51 17.83 10.98 14.12
N VAL A 52 18.43 11.62 15.13
CA VAL A 52 17.71 12.54 16.02
C VAL A 52 17.40 13.81 15.23
N LEU A 53 16.12 14.19 15.19
CA LEU A 53 15.68 15.39 14.50
C LEU A 53 15.51 16.54 15.50
N ALA A 54 16.05 17.70 15.17
CA ALA A 54 15.91 18.90 15.98
C ALA A 54 14.44 19.38 15.93
N ARG A 55 13.80 19.52 17.09
CA ARG A 55 12.35 19.81 17.18
C ARG A 55 11.98 21.16 16.57
N ASP A 56 12.83 22.16 16.79
CA ASP A 56 12.73 23.51 16.23
C ASP A 56 12.89 23.50 14.71
N GLU A 57 13.83 22.73 14.16
CA GLU A 57 14.00 22.57 12.70
C GLU A 57 12.77 21.91 12.06
N VAL A 58 12.30 20.81 12.63
CA VAL A 58 11.09 20.11 12.15
C VAL A 58 9.87 21.05 12.25
N GLY A 59 9.73 21.77 13.36
CA GLY A 59 8.63 22.72 13.56
C GLY A 59 8.64 23.87 12.54
N ALA A 60 9.81 24.45 12.27
CA ALA A 60 9.95 25.49 11.26
C ALA A 60 9.61 24.97 9.86
N TRP A 61 10.10 23.78 9.50
CA TRP A 61 9.79 23.16 8.22
C TRP A 61 8.30 22.82 8.06
N ILE A 62 7.64 22.33 9.11
CA ILE A 62 6.18 22.08 9.09
C ILE A 62 5.44 23.39 8.80
N ALA A 63 5.79 24.49 9.47
CA ALA A 63 5.15 25.78 9.26
C ALA A 63 5.35 26.30 7.82
N GLU A 64 6.56 26.14 7.26
CA GLU A 64 6.84 26.47 5.86
C GLU A 64 6.01 25.61 4.89
N ARG A 65 5.90 24.31 5.17
CA ARG A 65 5.11 23.37 4.36
C ARG A 65 3.63 23.71 4.37
N GLU A 66 3.08 23.99 5.54
CA GLU A 66 1.68 24.36 5.70
C GLU A 66 1.36 25.68 5.00
N LYS A 67 2.27 26.67 5.08
CA LYS A 67 2.14 27.91 4.32
C LYS A 67 2.14 27.67 2.81
N LEU A 68 2.99 26.78 2.31
CA LEU A 68 2.99 26.38 0.90
C LEU A 68 1.67 25.70 0.53
N TRP A 69 1.21 24.73 1.31
CA TRP A 69 -0.02 23.99 1.03
C TRP A 69 -1.26 24.88 1.04
N SER A 70 -1.35 25.82 1.97
CA SER A 70 -2.44 26.81 1.99
C SER A 70 -2.50 27.64 0.69
N SER A 71 -1.37 27.86 0.01
CA SER A 71 -1.36 28.56 -1.28
C SER A 71 -1.71 27.67 -2.49
N LEU A 72 -1.78 26.35 -2.31
CA LEU A 72 -1.95 25.36 -3.37
C LEU A 72 -3.25 24.56 -3.30
N GLU A 73 -4.01 24.66 -2.21
CA GLU A 73 -5.21 23.85 -1.95
C GLU A 73 -6.21 23.87 -3.13
N ASP A 74 -6.47 25.07 -3.67
CA ASP A 74 -7.36 25.30 -4.81
C ASP A 74 -6.66 25.27 -6.18
N ALA A 75 -5.34 25.10 -6.22
CA ALA A 75 -4.59 25.13 -7.46
C ALA A 75 -4.87 23.86 -8.29
N PRO A 76 -5.05 23.96 -9.63
CA PRO A 76 -5.18 22.77 -10.47
C PRO A 76 -3.86 22.00 -10.55
N PHE A 77 -3.94 20.70 -10.83
CA PHE A 77 -2.73 19.92 -11.11
C PHE A 77 -2.01 20.47 -12.35
N VAL A 78 -0.69 20.52 -12.28
CA VAL A 78 0.15 21.01 -13.35
C VAL A 78 0.43 19.91 -14.37
N ALA A 79 0.41 20.27 -15.65
CA ALA A 79 0.83 19.39 -16.73
C ALA A 79 2.34 19.10 -16.63
N LEU A 80 2.76 17.91 -17.03
CA LEU A 80 4.12 17.42 -16.86
C LEU A 80 4.96 17.64 -18.13
N PRO A 81 6.16 18.22 -18.02
CA PRO A 81 7.07 18.30 -19.15
C PRO A 81 7.59 16.89 -19.50
N CYS A 82 7.40 16.47 -20.75
CA CYS A 82 7.82 15.14 -21.21
C CYS A 82 8.88 15.25 -22.31
N PRO A 83 10.04 14.55 -22.19
CA PRO A 83 11.04 14.53 -23.25
C PRO A 83 10.47 14.02 -24.56
N GLY A 84 10.69 14.77 -25.64
CA GLY A 84 10.24 14.38 -26.98
C GLY A 84 8.76 14.64 -27.27
N ALA A 85 7.98 15.11 -26.30
CA ALA A 85 6.63 15.60 -26.54
C ALA A 85 6.65 17.08 -26.94
N ALA A 86 5.82 17.45 -27.92
CA ALA A 86 5.67 18.85 -28.33
C ALA A 86 4.93 19.70 -27.28
N THR A 87 4.10 19.06 -26.45
CA THR A 87 3.31 19.69 -25.39
C THR A 87 3.49 18.93 -24.07
N ALA A 88 3.22 19.61 -22.96
CA ALA A 88 3.16 18.95 -21.65
C ALA A 88 2.02 17.92 -21.63
N LEU A 89 2.21 16.86 -20.84
CA LEU A 89 1.25 15.76 -20.68
C LEU A 89 0.37 15.98 -19.46
N ASP A 90 -0.85 15.42 -19.48
CA ASP A 90 -1.71 15.39 -18.29
C ASP A 90 -1.04 14.62 -17.14
N ALA A 91 -1.27 15.05 -15.91
CA ALA A 91 -0.66 14.44 -14.72
C ALA A 91 -1.07 12.98 -14.51
N PHE A 92 -2.22 12.54 -15.04
CA PHE A 92 -2.68 11.16 -14.94
C PHE A 92 -2.39 10.33 -16.20
N ASP A 93 -1.74 10.88 -17.23
CA ASP A 93 -1.29 10.11 -18.40
C ASP A 93 0.02 9.36 -18.09
N VAL A 94 -0.07 8.42 -17.15
CA VAL A 94 1.04 7.58 -16.67
C VAL A 94 1.66 6.80 -17.82
N ALA A 95 0.83 6.28 -18.73
CA ALA A 95 1.28 5.49 -19.87
C ALA A 95 2.14 6.32 -20.83
N ALA A 96 1.70 7.54 -21.18
CA ALA A 96 2.50 8.41 -22.05
C ALA A 96 3.79 8.88 -21.39
N MET A 97 3.74 9.24 -20.11
CA MET A 97 4.94 9.59 -19.36
C MET A 97 5.95 8.43 -19.33
N ASN A 98 5.51 7.22 -18.94
CA ASN A 98 6.43 6.09 -18.80
C ASN A 98 6.99 5.57 -20.13
N ARG A 99 6.29 5.75 -21.26
CA ARG A 99 6.88 5.49 -22.60
C ARG A 99 8.16 6.29 -22.84
N ALA A 100 8.24 7.52 -22.36
CA ALA A 100 9.42 8.37 -22.50
C ALA A 100 10.45 8.17 -21.37
N LEU A 101 9.99 7.85 -20.16
CA LEU A 101 10.83 7.81 -18.96
C LEU A 101 11.54 6.47 -18.72
N LEU A 102 10.90 5.34 -19.04
CA LEU A 102 11.50 4.02 -18.79
C LEU A 102 12.85 3.84 -19.51
N PRO A 103 13.02 4.22 -20.80
CA PRO A 103 14.32 4.14 -21.48
C PRO A 103 15.39 5.04 -20.84
N ALA A 104 14.98 6.08 -20.12
CA ALA A 104 15.88 6.99 -19.39
C ALA A 104 16.16 6.53 -17.95
N GLY A 105 15.69 5.34 -17.55
CA GLY A 105 15.88 4.81 -16.20
C GLY A 105 15.04 5.52 -15.14
N LEU A 106 13.89 6.08 -15.51
CA LEU A 106 12.96 6.75 -14.60
C LEU A 106 11.59 6.06 -14.63
N LEU A 107 10.89 6.08 -13.51
CA LEU A 107 9.54 5.58 -13.34
C LEU A 107 8.65 6.68 -12.76
N TYR A 108 7.58 7.01 -13.47
CA TYR A 108 6.52 7.88 -13.00
C TYR A 108 5.31 7.04 -12.58
N GLY A 109 4.61 7.48 -11.54
CA GLY A 109 3.31 6.91 -11.20
C GLY A 109 2.34 7.99 -10.72
N ALA A 110 1.10 7.83 -11.12
CA ALA A 110 -0.03 8.64 -10.70
C ALA A 110 -1.26 7.75 -10.54
N GLY A 111 -2.16 8.12 -9.63
CA GLY A 111 -3.41 7.40 -9.44
C GLY A 111 -4.17 7.91 -8.24
N PHE A 112 -5.15 7.12 -7.80
CA PHE A 112 -6.00 7.43 -6.66
C PHE A 112 -5.83 6.34 -5.61
N ALA A 113 -5.49 6.76 -4.39
CA ALA A 113 -5.48 5.90 -3.22
C ALA A 113 -6.89 5.83 -2.59
N ALA A 114 -6.99 5.27 -1.39
CA ALA A 114 -8.26 5.25 -0.64
C ALA A 114 -8.87 6.66 -0.50
N SER A 115 -10.20 6.72 -0.49
CA SER A 115 -10.99 7.96 -0.46
C SER A 115 -10.72 8.90 -1.65
N ASP A 116 -10.37 8.34 -2.81
CA ASP A 116 -10.06 9.07 -4.05
C ASP A 116 -8.98 10.14 -3.88
N ARG A 117 -8.05 9.92 -2.94
CA ARG A 117 -6.91 10.80 -2.73
C ARG A 117 -5.91 10.64 -3.88
N PRO A 118 -5.60 11.69 -4.66
CA PRO A 118 -4.58 11.61 -5.70
C PRO A 118 -3.20 11.33 -5.11
N VAL A 119 -2.42 10.50 -5.78
CA VAL A 119 -1.03 10.19 -5.43
C VAL A 119 -0.18 10.32 -6.68
N PHE A 120 0.96 10.98 -6.53
CA PHE A 120 1.97 11.12 -7.58
C PHE A 120 3.34 10.76 -7.02
N PHE A 121 4.22 10.24 -7.87
CA PHE A 121 5.65 10.13 -7.55
C PHE A 121 6.49 10.05 -8.82
N LEU A 122 7.77 10.37 -8.68
CA LEU A 122 8.80 10.12 -9.68
C LEU A 122 9.99 9.48 -9.00
N ALA A 123 10.53 8.40 -9.58
CA ALA A 123 11.66 7.67 -9.01
C ALA A 123 12.63 7.21 -10.10
N GLU A 124 13.82 6.81 -9.68
CA GLU A 124 14.73 6.02 -10.52
C GLU A 124 14.13 4.62 -10.71
N LEU A 125 14.11 4.12 -11.94
CA LEU A 125 13.71 2.74 -12.22
C LEU A 125 14.81 1.82 -11.69
N HIS A 126 14.47 0.96 -10.74
CA HIS A 126 15.38 -0.02 -10.17
C HIS A 126 15.39 -1.31 -10.98
N SER A 127 14.21 -1.83 -11.31
CA SER A 127 14.07 -3.03 -12.12
C SER A 127 12.69 -3.10 -12.79
N ALA A 128 12.61 -3.85 -13.87
CA ALA A 128 11.37 -4.22 -14.54
C ALA A 128 11.38 -5.74 -14.77
N SER A 129 10.26 -6.39 -14.48
CA SER A 129 10.11 -7.84 -14.67
C SER A 129 8.67 -8.19 -15.05
N GLN A 130 8.40 -9.46 -15.34
CA GLN A 130 7.08 -10.00 -15.64
C GLN A 130 6.75 -11.12 -14.65
N ARG A 131 5.55 -11.09 -14.06
CA ARG A 131 5.08 -12.05 -13.07
C ARG A 131 3.59 -12.30 -13.30
N ASP A 132 3.18 -13.54 -13.51
CA ASP A 132 1.77 -13.93 -13.72
C ASP A 132 1.05 -13.08 -14.79
N GLY A 133 1.75 -12.72 -15.88
CA GLY A 133 1.21 -11.88 -16.95
C GLY A 133 1.17 -10.38 -16.65
N LEU A 134 1.62 -9.96 -15.47
CA LEU A 134 1.70 -8.56 -15.04
C LEU A 134 3.14 -8.04 -15.14
N ALA A 135 3.27 -6.82 -15.65
CA ALA A 135 4.52 -6.08 -15.51
C ALA A 135 4.74 -5.72 -14.04
N VAL A 136 5.94 -5.93 -13.52
CA VAL A 136 6.34 -5.49 -12.17
C VAL A 136 7.47 -4.47 -12.31
N LEU A 137 7.16 -3.22 -12.00
CA LEU A 137 8.07 -2.08 -12.07
C LEU A 137 8.49 -1.68 -10.65
N SER A 138 9.77 -1.85 -10.35
CA SER A 138 10.33 -1.47 -9.06
C SER A 138 10.97 -0.09 -9.15
N ALA A 139 10.44 0.87 -8.39
CA ALA A 139 11.04 2.17 -8.13
C ALA A 139 12.13 2.06 -7.06
N GLY A 140 13.30 2.64 -7.35
CA GLY A 140 14.40 2.83 -6.43
C GLY A 140 14.26 4.13 -5.64
N ARG A 141 15.26 5.02 -5.78
CA ARG A 141 15.30 6.32 -5.09
C ARG A 141 14.20 7.24 -5.62
N GLU A 142 13.42 7.80 -4.70
CA GLU A 142 12.34 8.73 -5.02
C GLU A 142 12.92 10.13 -5.23
N LEU A 143 12.55 10.76 -6.34
CA LEU A 143 12.95 12.11 -6.72
C LEU A 143 11.86 13.13 -6.39
N ALA A 144 10.61 12.69 -6.41
CA ALA A 144 9.45 13.44 -5.96
C ALA A 144 8.42 12.47 -5.36
N ARG A 145 7.78 12.88 -4.26
CA ARG A 145 6.69 12.12 -3.61
C ARG A 145 5.78 13.04 -2.82
N GLY A 146 4.58 12.55 -2.50
CA GLY A 146 3.73 13.15 -1.47
C GLY A 146 3.96 12.58 -0.07
N LEU A 147 3.22 13.14 0.88
CA LEU A 147 3.09 12.66 2.25
C LEU A 147 2.61 11.20 2.24
N LEU A 148 1.52 10.93 1.50
CA LEU A 148 1.03 9.57 1.26
C LEU A 148 1.91 8.87 0.21
N ALA A 149 2.57 7.79 0.61
CA ALA A 149 3.40 6.98 -0.27
C ALA A 149 3.11 5.47 -0.08
N PRO A 150 2.06 4.94 -0.72
CA PRO A 150 1.79 3.51 -0.69
C PRO A 150 3.00 2.75 -1.25
N PRO A 151 3.47 1.68 -0.58
CA PRO A 151 4.69 0.99 -0.97
C PRO A 151 4.50 0.11 -2.21
N ALA A 152 3.29 -0.36 -2.48
CA ALA A 152 2.92 -1.05 -3.70
C ALA A 152 1.52 -0.63 -4.15
N ALA A 153 1.26 -0.75 -5.45
CA ALA A 153 -0.08 -0.62 -6.01
C ALA A 153 -0.18 -1.34 -7.36
N LEU A 154 -1.32 -1.94 -7.63
CA LEU A 154 -1.74 -2.36 -8.96
C LEU A 154 -2.30 -1.17 -9.76
N ASP A 155 -1.57 -0.72 -10.76
CA ASP A 155 -2.08 0.17 -11.80
C ASP A 155 -2.93 -0.63 -12.78
N ALA A 156 -4.24 -0.69 -12.49
CA ALA A 156 -5.24 -1.37 -13.31
C ALA A 156 -5.83 -0.48 -14.42
N ALA A 157 -5.49 0.82 -14.46
CA ALA A 157 -6.05 1.77 -15.42
C ALA A 157 -5.31 1.76 -16.77
N ALA A 158 -4.09 1.22 -16.79
CA ALA A 158 -3.34 1.02 -18.02
C ALA A 158 -3.97 -0.05 -18.93
N GLN A 159 -3.80 0.10 -20.25
CA GLN A 159 -4.19 -0.90 -21.25
C GLN A 159 -3.59 -2.30 -20.97
N ALA A 160 -2.46 -2.33 -20.25
CA ALA A 160 -1.87 -3.52 -19.66
C ALA A 160 -1.60 -3.24 -18.17
N PRO A 161 -2.22 -3.98 -17.24
CA PRO A 161 -2.05 -3.75 -15.81
C PRO A 161 -0.60 -3.96 -15.37
N ALA A 162 -0.14 -3.12 -14.45
CA ALA A 162 1.22 -3.17 -13.92
C ALA A 162 1.25 -3.02 -12.40
N ILE A 163 2.11 -3.78 -11.75
CA ILE A 163 2.41 -3.64 -10.33
C ILE A 163 3.56 -2.66 -10.20
N VAL A 164 3.37 -1.61 -9.40
CA VAL A 164 4.40 -0.63 -9.07
C VAL A 164 4.83 -0.85 -7.64
N LEU A 165 6.11 -1.17 -7.43
CA LEU A 165 6.72 -1.36 -6.10
C LEU A 165 7.70 -0.24 -5.80
N ARG A 166 7.48 0.52 -4.73
CA ARG A 166 8.31 1.67 -4.30
C ARG A 166 9.25 1.25 -3.17
N ARG A 167 10.49 0.89 -3.51
CA ARG A 167 11.47 0.33 -2.55
C ARG A 167 11.81 1.27 -1.41
N GLU A 168 11.90 2.58 -1.68
CA GLU A 168 12.14 3.56 -0.63
C GLU A 168 10.94 3.70 0.33
N ALA A 169 9.70 3.58 -0.18
CA ALA A 169 8.52 3.52 0.66
C ALA A 169 8.47 2.23 1.51
N VAL A 170 8.87 1.07 0.96
CA VAL A 170 9.03 -0.18 1.73
C VAL A 170 10.05 -0.02 2.87
N ALA A 171 11.18 0.63 2.60
CA ALA A 171 12.22 0.91 3.60
C ALA A 171 11.68 1.75 4.77
N ARG A 172 11.01 2.86 4.44
CA ARG A 172 10.42 3.78 5.43
C ARG A 172 9.28 3.14 6.20
N TRP A 173 8.44 2.36 5.55
CA TRP A 173 7.41 1.58 6.23
C TRP A 173 8.01 0.61 7.27
N GLY A 174 9.12 -0.05 6.95
CA GLY A 174 9.85 -0.87 7.91
C GLY A 174 10.40 -0.09 9.09
N TRP A 175 10.93 1.11 8.83
CA TRP A 175 11.42 2.01 9.87
C TRP A 175 10.30 2.45 10.82
N GLU A 176 9.15 2.88 10.29
CA GLU A 176 7.99 3.28 11.09
C GLU A 176 7.51 2.16 12.01
N LYS A 177 7.47 0.91 11.51
CA LYS A 177 7.13 -0.27 12.30
C LYS A 177 8.15 -0.53 13.41
N PHE A 178 9.44 -0.45 13.09
CA PHE A 178 10.49 -0.66 14.06
C PHE A 178 10.52 0.45 15.12
N GLU A 179 10.38 1.72 14.74
CA GLU A 179 10.32 2.86 15.65
C GLU A 179 9.14 2.73 16.62
N THR A 180 7.96 2.35 16.11
CA THR A 180 6.77 2.07 16.92
C THR A 180 7.04 0.96 17.95
N TYR A 181 7.67 -0.13 17.51
CA TYR A 181 8.06 -1.22 18.42
C TYR A 181 9.08 -0.77 19.46
N ALA A 182 10.10 0.01 19.06
CA ALA A 182 11.17 0.46 19.95
C ALA A 182 10.66 1.39 21.06
N LEU A 183 9.63 2.20 20.77
CA LEU A 183 8.95 3.05 21.76
C LEU A 183 8.21 2.25 22.82
N ARG A 184 7.61 1.11 22.44
CA ARG A 184 6.90 0.21 23.36
C ARG A 184 7.11 -1.24 22.99
N ARG A 185 8.13 -1.85 23.60
CA ARG A 185 8.42 -3.28 23.43
C ARG A 185 7.31 -4.13 24.03
N VAL A 186 6.66 -4.91 23.18
CA VAL A 186 5.66 -5.91 23.59
C VAL A 186 6.11 -7.25 23.05
N ALA A 187 6.56 -8.12 23.93
CA ALA A 187 7.02 -9.46 23.56
C ALA A 187 5.86 -10.36 23.13
N GLY A 188 6.17 -11.37 22.31
CA GLY A 188 5.24 -12.45 22.01
C GLY A 188 4.10 -12.09 21.06
N ASN A 189 4.10 -10.91 20.43
CA ASN A 189 3.19 -10.57 19.32
C ASN A 189 3.88 -10.77 17.95
N ALA A 190 3.14 -10.57 16.85
CA ALA A 190 3.69 -10.78 15.51
C ALA A 190 4.77 -9.75 15.13
N LEU A 191 4.62 -8.50 15.57
CA LEU A 191 5.63 -7.45 15.33
C LEU A 191 6.95 -7.76 16.04
N HIS A 192 6.90 -8.28 17.27
CA HIS A 192 8.07 -8.77 18.00
C HIS A 192 8.81 -9.84 17.21
N SER A 193 8.09 -10.89 16.76
CA SER A 193 8.68 -11.97 15.97
C SER A 193 9.27 -11.47 14.64
N ALA A 194 8.66 -10.48 14.00
CA ALA A 194 9.23 -9.85 12.79
C ALA A 194 10.53 -9.09 13.11
N VAL A 195 10.55 -8.28 14.17
CA VAL A 195 11.74 -7.54 14.61
C VAL A 195 12.90 -8.49 14.94
N GLU A 196 12.62 -9.59 15.63
CA GLU A 196 13.61 -10.64 15.93
C GLU A 196 14.13 -11.32 14.66
N ALA A 197 13.22 -11.71 13.75
CA ALA A 197 13.56 -12.41 12.51
C ALA A 197 14.43 -11.59 11.56
N TYR A 198 14.23 -10.26 11.51
CA TYR A 198 15.08 -9.33 10.76
C TYR A 198 16.30 -8.87 11.55
N GLY A 199 16.30 -9.00 12.87
CA GLY A 199 17.38 -8.54 13.73
C GLY A 199 17.50 -7.02 13.79
N PHE A 200 16.39 -6.28 13.69
CA PHE A 200 16.42 -4.80 13.64
C PHE A 200 17.11 -4.17 14.85
N GLU A 201 17.00 -4.77 16.04
CA GLU A 201 17.70 -4.28 17.24
C GLU A 201 19.22 -4.45 17.18
N ARG A 202 19.75 -5.34 16.32
CA ARG A 202 21.20 -5.46 16.08
C ARG A 202 21.72 -4.45 15.06
N GLY A 203 20.83 -3.85 14.26
CA GLY A 203 21.18 -2.87 13.24
C GLY A 203 20.13 -2.80 12.13
N PHE A 204 19.33 -1.73 12.13
CA PHE A 204 18.27 -1.53 11.14
C PHE A 204 18.83 -1.41 9.72
N ASP A 205 19.85 -0.56 9.51
CA ASP A 205 20.46 -0.35 8.19
C ASP A 205 21.03 -1.64 7.59
N ALA A 206 21.63 -2.50 8.42
CA ALA A 206 22.18 -3.78 7.98
C ALA A 206 21.09 -4.79 7.57
N ALA A 207 19.92 -4.73 8.23
CA ALA A 207 18.78 -5.59 7.90
C ALA A 207 17.98 -5.08 6.69
N LEU A 208 18.13 -3.81 6.33
CA LEU A 208 17.28 -3.12 5.36
C LEU A 208 17.27 -3.76 3.96
N PRO A 209 18.41 -4.20 3.37
CA PRO A 209 18.38 -4.84 2.06
C PRO A 209 17.50 -6.10 2.03
N ARG A 210 17.59 -6.93 3.08
CA ARG A 210 16.78 -8.15 3.24
C ARG A 210 15.30 -7.80 3.43
N TRP A 211 15.02 -6.81 4.29
CA TRP A 211 13.65 -6.31 4.49
C TRP A 211 13.01 -5.85 3.18
N ILE A 212 13.68 -4.98 2.42
CA ILE A 212 13.15 -4.44 1.15
C ILE A 212 12.87 -5.58 0.16
N ALA A 213 13.77 -6.57 0.07
CA ALA A 213 13.59 -7.69 -0.84
C ALA A 213 12.40 -8.58 -0.43
N GLU A 214 12.36 -9.03 0.82
CA GLU A 214 11.34 -9.98 1.29
C GLU A 214 9.95 -9.34 1.45
N GLN A 215 9.88 -8.10 1.95
CA GLN A 215 8.60 -7.38 2.06
C GLN A 215 8.14 -6.82 0.72
N GLY A 216 9.07 -6.45 -0.16
CA GLY A 216 8.74 -6.11 -1.54
C GLY A 216 8.08 -7.28 -2.27
N GLU A 217 8.62 -8.50 -2.13
CA GLU A 217 7.98 -9.70 -2.70
C GLU A 217 6.62 -9.98 -2.05
N ALA A 218 6.48 -9.86 -0.72
CA ALA A 218 5.18 -10.06 -0.05
C ALA A 218 4.10 -9.08 -0.56
N MET A 219 4.48 -7.82 -0.80
CA MET A 219 3.57 -6.82 -1.39
C MET A 219 3.25 -7.13 -2.85
N VAL A 220 4.23 -7.55 -3.66
CA VAL A 220 3.97 -7.99 -5.04
C VAL A 220 3.01 -9.18 -5.06
N LEU A 221 3.14 -10.15 -4.15
CA LEU A 221 2.21 -11.27 -4.03
C LEU A 221 0.79 -10.79 -3.70
N HIS A 222 0.65 -9.80 -2.83
CA HIS A 222 -0.66 -9.19 -2.53
C HIS A 222 -1.26 -8.52 -3.78
N GLU A 223 -0.49 -7.74 -4.54
CA GLU A 223 -1.00 -7.10 -5.76
C GLU A 223 -1.36 -8.13 -6.87
N ILE A 224 -0.62 -9.24 -6.97
CA ILE A 224 -1.02 -10.38 -7.83
C ILE A 224 -2.33 -10.99 -7.33
N GLY A 225 -2.47 -11.17 -6.02
CA GLY A 225 -3.70 -11.64 -5.39
C GLY A 225 -4.88 -10.71 -5.68
N GLU A 226 -4.67 -9.39 -5.59
CA GLU A 226 -5.67 -8.37 -5.91
C GLU A 226 -6.11 -8.42 -7.37
N HIS A 227 -5.17 -8.67 -8.28
CA HIS A 227 -5.48 -8.91 -9.69
C HIS A 227 -6.37 -10.15 -9.87
N ARG A 228 -5.99 -11.29 -9.27
CA ARG A 228 -6.77 -12.54 -9.35
C ARG A 228 -8.16 -12.42 -8.71
N ALA A 229 -8.25 -11.73 -7.57
CA ALA A 229 -9.53 -11.42 -6.94
C ALA A 229 -10.38 -10.51 -7.85
N GLY A 230 -9.75 -9.56 -8.53
CA GLY A 230 -10.38 -8.73 -9.56
C GLY A 230 -10.96 -9.54 -10.72
N GLU A 231 -10.21 -10.51 -11.25
CA GLU A 231 -10.68 -11.42 -12.31
C GLU A 231 -11.86 -12.29 -11.83
N LEU A 232 -11.81 -12.79 -10.59
CA LEU A 232 -12.85 -13.61 -10.00
C LEU A 232 -14.17 -12.84 -9.79
N LEU A 233 -14.08 -11.58 -9.35
CA LEU A 233 -15.23 -10.77 -8.96
C LEU A 233 -15.77 -9.91 -10.11
N GLY A 234 -14.92 -9.57 -11.08
CA GLY A 234 -15.24 -8.74 -12.23
C GLY A 234 -15.60 -7.29 -11.90
N ALA A 235 -15.93 -6.51 -12.94
CA ALA A 235 -16.25 -5.09 -12.83
C ALA A 235 -17.47 -4.78 -11.93
N GLN A 236 -18.36 -5.77 -11.76
CA GLN A 236 -19.56 -5.65 -10.92
C GLN A 236 -19.23 -5.42 -9.44
N TRP A 237 -18.05 -5.85 -8.97
CA TRP A 237 -17.62 -5.57 -7.61
C TRP A 237 -17.41 -4.08 -7.34
N GLY A 238 -16.85 -3.36 -8.32
CA GLY A 238 -16.70 -1.90 -8.24
C GLY A 238 -18.06 -1.20 -8.18
N ALA A 239 -18.99 -1.61 -9.06
CA ALA A 239 -20.36 -1.09 -9.07
C ALA A 239 -21.11 -1.38 -7.75
N LEU A 240 -20.95 -2.59 -7.20
CA LEU A 240 -21.49 -2.98 -5.91
C LEU A 240 -20.99 -2.05 -4.81
N ARG A 241 -19.68 -1.81 -4.74
CA ARG A 241 -19.08 -0.96 -3.71
C ARG A 241 -19.57 0.47 -3.77
N LEU A 242 -19.72 1.03 -4.97
CA LEU A 242 -20.31 2.36 -5.18
C LEU A 242 -21.80 2.43 -4.78
N SER A 243 -22.50 1.30 -4.73
CA SER A 243 -23.91 1.24 -4.30
C SER A 243 -24.10 1.12 -2.79
N LEU A 244 -23.01 0.91 -2.01
CA LEU A 244 -23.11 0.75 -0.56
C LEU A 244 -23.45 2.08 0.11
N PRO A 245 -24.41 2.09 1.05
CA PRO A 245 -24.92 3.34 1.62
C PRO A 245 -23.96 3.98 2.62
N THR A 246 -23.01 3.22 3.18
CA THR A 246 -22.08 3.75 4.18
C THR A 246 -20.62 3.41 3.90
N ARG A 247 -19.74 4.22 4.48
CA ARG A 247 -18.30 3.94 4.54
C ARG A 247 -18.00 2.61 5.26
N ARG A 248 -18.81 2.22 6.24
CA ARG A 248 -18.64 0.94 6.96
C ARG A 248 -18.84 -0.21 5.97
N GLY A 249 -19.90 -0.18 5.16
CA GLY A 249 -20.11 -1.17 4.11
C GLY A 249 -18.92 -1.28 3.15
N ASP A 250 -18.41 -0.16 2.64
CA ASP A 250 -17.24 -0.16 1.73
C ASP A 250 -15.99 -0.75 2.40
N LEU A 251 -15.73 -0.46 3.68
CA LEU A 251 -14.60 -1.05 4.42
C LEU A 251 -14.70 -2.58 4.54
N TYR A 252 -15.90 -3.10 4.77
CA TYR A 252 -16.12 -4.56 4.80
C TYR A 252 -15.98 -5.19 3.41
N ALA A 253 -16.51 -4.55 2.36
CA ALA A 253 -16.31 -5.02 1.00
C ALA A 253 -14.82 -5.03 0.60
N ARG A 254 -14.05 -3.99 0.94
CA ARG A 254 -12.59 -3.97 0.77
C ARG A 254 -11.93 -5.13 1.51
N ALA A 255 -12.23 -5.30 2.80
CA ALA A 255 -11.64 -6.36 3.61
C ALA A 255 -11.93 -7.78 3.10
N VAL A 256 -13.11 -8.02 2.50
CA VAL A 256 -13.41 -9.31 1.84
C VAL A 256 -12.54 -9.52 0.62
N ARG A 257 -12.34 -8.49 -0.21
CA ARG A 257 -11.49 -8.56 -1.40
C ARG A 257 -10.01 -8.72 -1.04
N ASP A 258 -9.51 -7.94 -0.08
CA ASP A 258 -8.13 -8.03 0.40
C ASP A 258 -7.83 -9.43 0.97
N GLN A 259 -8.80 -10.02 1.70
CA GLN A 259 -8.67 -11.39 2.18
C GLN A 259 -8.62 -12.43 1.05
N LEU A 260 -9.40 -12.24 -0.02
CA LEU A 260 -9.28 -13.10 -1.21
C LEU A 260 -7.89 -12.97 -1.84
N ALA A 261 -7.37 -11.76 -2.00
CA ALA A 261 -6.01 -11.55 -2.51
C ALA A 261 -4.97 -12.31 -1.67
N ASP A 262 -5.07 -12.18 -0.34
CA ASP A 262 -4.12 -12.79 0.58
C ASP A 262 -4.24 -14.32 0.65
N PHE A 263 -5.45 -14.88 0.56
CA PHE A 263 -5.66 -16.34 0.64
C PHE A 263 -5.50 -17.06 -0.70
N LEU A 264 -5.71 -16.40 -1.84
CA LEU A 264 -5.48 -16.98 -3.15
C LEU A 264 -3.99 -17.01 -3.51
N VAL A 265 -3.21 -16.04 -3.02
CA VAL A 265 -1.82 -15.85 -3.47
C VAL A 265 -0.86 -15.64 -2.30
N THR A 266 -1.00 -14.56 -1.52
CA THR A 266 0.03 -14.10 -0.58
C THR A 266 0.43 -15.16 0.43
N LEU A 267 -0.49 -15.55 1.32
CA LEU A 267 -0.20 -16.45 2.43
C LEU A 267 0.14 -17.89 1.99
N PRO A 268 -0.57 -18.51 1.02
CA PRO A 268 -0.15 -19.81 0.49
C PRO A 268 1.28 -19.78 -0.02
N THR A 269 1.65 -18.77 -0.82
CA THR A 269 2.98 -18.66 -1.42
C THR A 269 4.05 -18.42 -0.35
N LEU A 270 3.78 -17.57 0.65
CA LEU A 270 4.72 -17.34 1.76
C LEU A 270 4.95 -18.60 2.58
N LEU A 271 3.90 -19.42 2.81
CA LEU A 271 4.02 -20.69 3.52
C LEU A 271 4.75 -21.75 2.72
N GLU A 272 4.48 -21.87 1.42
CA GLU A 272 5.17 -22.81 0.54
C GLU A 272 6.67 -22.53 0.47
N ARG A 273 7.06 -21.25 0.54
CA ARG A 273 8.45 -20.79 0.51
C ARG A 273 9.13 -20.75 1.89
N ASP A 274 8.46 -21.19 2.94
CA ASP A 274 8.92 -21.07 4.33
C ASP A 274 9.39 -19.65 4.70
N ALA A 275 8.71 -18.62 4.16
CA ALA A 275 9.04 -17.20 4.32
C ALA A 275 8.62 -16.65 5.70
N THR A 276 9.18 -17.27 6.75
CA THR A 276 8.84 -17.08 8.17
C THR A 276 8.80 -15.61 8.58
N ALA A 277 9.83 -14.83 8.20
CA ALA A 277 9.91 -13.42 8.55
C ALA A 277 8.76 -12.60 7.93
N SER A 278 8.44 -12.83 6.65
CA SER A 278 7.31 -12.18 5.97
C SER A 278 5.95 -12.61 6.53
N ILE A 279 5.81 -13.86 6.98
CA ILE A 279 4.57 -14.31 7.66
C ILE A 279 4.37 -13.52 8.96
N HIS A 280 5.42 -13.33 9.77
CA HIS A 280 5.33 -12.49 10.97
C HIS A 280 4.93 -11.04 10.63
N VAL A 281 5.51 -10.47 9.57
CA VAL A 281 5.17 -9.11 9.12
C VAL A 281 3.72 -9.05 8.64
N TRP A 282 3.24 -10.01 7.87
CA TRP A 282 1.85 -10.06 7.42
C TRP A 282 0.89 -10.06 8.61
N PHE A 283 1.13 -10.93 9.60
CA PHE A 283 0.32 -11.00 10.82
C PHE A 283 0.46 -9.78 11.74
N ALA A 284 1.59 -9.06 11.70
CA ALA A 284 1.77 -7.79 12.39
C ALA A 284 0.91 -6.66 11.80
N ASN A 285 0.39 -6.84 10.58
CA ASN A 285 -0.50 -5.92 9.88
C ASN A 285 -1.91 -6.48 9.68
N TYR A 286 -2.21 -7.63 10.29
CA TYR A 286 -3.53 -8.24 10.26
C TYR A 286 -4.39 -7.68 11.39
N ASP A 287 -5.09 -6.59 11.10
CA ASP A 287 -5.92 -5.83 12.03
C ASP A 287 -7.23 -5.33 11.38
N GLY A 288 -7.98 -4.51 12.12
CA GLY A 288 -9.16 -3.83 11.62
C GLY A 288 -10.26 -4.79 11.15
N VAL A 289 -10.91 -4.45 10.03
CA VAL A 289 -12.06 -5.23 9.53
C VAL A 289 -11.67 -6.63 9.05
N ARG A 290 -10.44 -6.82 8.55
CA ARG A 290 -9.93 -8.15 8.19
C ARG A 290 -9.91 -9.06 9.42
N GLU A 291 -9.33 -8.59 10.52
CA GLU A 291 -9.34 -9.32 11.80
C GLU A 291 -10.75 -9.57 12.34
N LEU A 292 -11.66 -8.58 12.26
CA LEU A 292 -13.05 -8.76 12.69
C LEU A 292 -13.79 -9.83 11.87
N LEU A 293 -13.47 -9.97 10.58
CA LEU A 293 -14.07 -10.96 9.69
C LEU A 293 -13.46 -12.35 9.84
N PHE A 294 -12.19 -12.48 10.25
CA PHE A 294 -11.58 -13.80 10.43
C PHE A 294 -10.62 -13.83 11.62
N PRO A 295 -11.14 -13.75 12.86
CA PRO A 295 -10.31 -13.80 14.05
C PRO A 295 -9.63 -15.16 14.27
N ALA A 296 -10.22 -16.27 13.81
CA ALA A 296 -9.63 -17.61 13.94
C ALA A 296 -8.26 -17.75 13.22
N LEU A 297 -7.99 -16.91 12.22
CA LEU A 297 -6.69 -16.89 11.54
C LEU A 297 -5.53 -16.53 12.51
N LYS A 298 -5.76 -15.63 13.49
CA LYS A 298 -4.74 -15.32 14.51
C LYS A 298 -4.46 -16.51 15.43
N THR A 299 -5.48 -17.32 15.73
CA THR A 299 -5.32 -18.57 16.50
C THR A 299 -4.46 -19.57 15.72
N ALA A 300 -4.73 -19.74 14.43
CA ALA A 300 -3.94 -20.63 13.57
C ALA A 300 -2.48 -20.16 13.45
N TYR A 301 -2.25 -18.84 13.35
CA TYR A 301 -0.91 -18.25 13.40
C TYR A 301 -0.20 -18.49 14.74
N ALA A 302 -0.90 -18.35 15.87
CA ALA A 302 -0.32 -18.61 17.18
C ALA A 302 0.15 -20.07 17.30
N ALA A 303 -0.62 -21.02 16.79
CA ALA A 303 -0.23 -22.44 16.74
C ALA A 303 0.98 -22.68 15.83
N TRP A 304 1.01 -22.05 14.65
CA TRP A 304 2.16 -22.12 13.73
C TRP A 304 3.43 -21.60 14.40
N ARG A 305 3.36 -20.42 15.04
CA ARG A 305 4.49 -19.82 15.75
C ARG A 305 4.96 -20.65 16.95
N ALA A 306 4.06 -21.39 17.60
CA ALA A 306 4.40 -22.30 18.69
C ALA A 306 5.10 -23.60 18.20
N GLY A 307 5.33 -23.74 16.89
CA GLY A 307 6.00 -24.90 16.31
C GLY A 307 5.09 -26.10 16.10
N VAL A 308 3.77 -25.94 16.17
CA VAL A 308 2.78 -27.02 15.95
C VAL A 308 2.59 -27.35 14.45
N GLY A 309 3.61 -27.04 13.64
CA GLY A 309 3.62 -27.19 12.18
C GLY A 309 2.73 -26.18 11.45
N GLY A 310 2.77 -26.23 10.11
CA GLY A 310 1.99 -25.35 9.23
C GLY A 310 0.57 -25.80 8.90
N ARG A 311 0.11 -26.94 9.44
CA ARG A 311 -1.20 -27.52 9.06
C ARG A 311 -2.37 -26.62 9.45
N ALA A 312 -2.46 -26.21 10.71
CA ALA A 312 -3.58 -25.39 11.18
C ALA A 312 -3.70 -24.06 10.40
N LEU A 313 -2.55 -23.45 10.07
CA LEU A 313 -2.54 -22.21 9.29
C LEU A 313 -2.93 -22.46 7.82
N ARG A 314 -2.46 -23.54 7.19
CA ARG A 314 -2.91 -23.93 5.84
C ARG A 314 -4.41 -24.23 5.78
N ASP A 315 -4.93 -24.95 6.75
CA ASP A 315 -6.35 -25.29 6.83
C ASP A 315 -7.20 -24.01 7.02
N ALA A 316 -6.75 -23.08 7.87
CA ALA A 316 -7.39 -21.78 8.04
C ALA A 316 -7.38 -20.95 6.76
N ILE A 317 -6.28 -20.91 6.01
CA ILE A 317 -6.19 -20.20 4.73
C ILE A 317 -7.19 -20.78 3.72
N ALA A 318 -7.25 -22.10 3.58
CA ALA A 318 -8.19 -22.77 2.68
C ALA A 318 -9.66 -22.51 3.08
N ALA A 319 -9.96 -22.54 4.39
CA ALA A 319 -11.29 -22.21 4.91
C ALA A 319 -11.66 -20.74 4.63
N GLY A 320 -10.71 -19.81 4.83
CA GLY A 320 -10.85 -18.39 4.53
C GLY A 320 -11.14 -18.14 3.06
N GLU A 321 -10.32 -18.69 2.16
CA GLU A 321 -10.53 -18.59 0.71
C GLU A 321 -11.94 -19.03 0.30
N ALA A 322 -12.35 -20.23 0.74
CA ALA A 322 -13.65 -20.79 0.40
C ALA A 322 -14.80 -19.93 0.95
N HIS A 323 -14.67 -19.42 2.18
CA HIS A 323 -15.69 -18.58 2.82
C HIS A 323 -15.84 -17.22 2.16
N PHE A 324 -14.75 -16.47 2.00
CA PHE A 324 -14.81 -15.12 1.42
C PHE A 324 -15.19 -15.16 -0.06
N THR A 325 -14.88 -16.25 -0.76
CA THR A 325 -15.37 -16.47 -2.13
C THR A 325 -16.89 -16.63 -2.14
N ARG A 326 -17.46 -17.40 -1.21
CA ARG A 326 -18.92 -17.55 -1.10
C ARG A 326 -19.59 -16.24 -0.71
N LEU A 327 -19.04 -15.53 0.27
CA LEU A 327 -19.58 -14.25 0.74
C LEU A 327 -19.58 -13.19 -0.37
N ALA A 328 -18.47 -13.03 -1.09
CA ALA A 328 -18.37 -12.10 -2.21
C ALA A 328 -19.37 -12.45 -3.34
N ARG A 329 -19.52 -13.74 -3.67
CA ARG A 329 -20.51 -14.21 -4.66
C ARG A 329 -21.96 -13.97 -4.20
N GLN A 330 -22.26 -14.11 -2.91
CA GLN A 330 -23.59 -13.78 -2.36
C GLN A 330 -23.88 -12.28 -2.49
N ALA A 331 -22.91 -11.43 -2.14
CA ALA A 331 -23.02 -9.98 -2.29
C ALA A 331 -23.26 -9.57 -3.75
N LEU A 332 -22.52 -10.16 -4.69
CA LEU A 332 -22.72 -9.94 -6.12
C LEU A 332 -24.10 -10.40 -6.62
N ARG A 333 -24.62 -11.54 -6.13
CA ARG A 333 -25.98 -11.98 -6.47
C ARG A 333 -27.04 -11.00 -6.00
N LEU A 334 -26.95 -10.53 -4.76
CA LEU A 334 -27.87 -9.51 -4.24
C LEU A 334 -27.83 -8.23 -5.08
N HIS A 335 -26.63 -7.80 -5.48
CA HIS A 335 -26.46 -6.64 -6.36
C HIS A 335 -27.12 -6.85 -7.73
N ALA A 336 -26.90 -8.02 -8.36
CA ALA A 336 -27.49 -8.37 -9.65
C ALA A 336 -29.02 -8.48 -9.61
N GLU A 337 -29.59 -8.91 -8.47
CA GLU A 337 -31.03 -8.97 -8.22
C GLU A 337 -31.65 -7.58 -7.90
N GLY A 338 -30.84 -6.51 -7.85
CA GLY A 338 -31.31 -5.16 -7.51
C GLY A 338 -31.71 -5.01 -6.05
N ARG A 339 -31.28 -5.92 -5.17
CA ARG A 339 -31.48 -5.81 -3.72
C ARG A 339 -30.55 -4.69 -3.24
N GLY A 340 -31.13 -3.50 -3.00
CA GLY A 340 -30.38 -2.25 -2.76
C GLY A 340 -29.25 -2.36 -1.73
N GLY A 341 -28.28 -1.44 -1.79
CA GLY A 341 -26.99 -1.52 -1.08
C GLY A 341 -27.06 -1.81 0.43
N ALA A 342 -28.14 -1.43 1.11
CA ALA A 342 -28.35 -1.76 2.53
C ALA A 342 -28.44 -3.27 2.80
N ALA A 343 -29.06 -4.05 1.90
CA ALA A 343 -29.13 -5.50 2.05
C ALA A 343 -27.75 -6.15 1.91
N ILE A 344 -26.92 -5.62 1.01
CA ILE A 344 -25.55 -6.07 0.78
C ILE A 344 -24.67 -5.71 1.98
N GLU A 345 -24.77 -4.48 2.49
CA GLU A 345 -24.06 -4.05 3.69
C GLU A 345 -24.43 -4.92 4.91
N ASN A 346 -25.72 -5.23 5.09
CA ASN A 346 -26.17 -6.14 6.14
C ASN A 346 -25.53 -7.52 5.99
N LEU A 347 -25.49 -8.10 4.78
CA LEU A 347 -24.81 -9.37 4.54
C LEU A 347 -23.32 -9.31 4.91
N LEU A 348 -22.60 -8.28 4.47
CA LEU A 348 -21.16 -8.16 4.67
C LEU A 348 -20.77 -7.89 6.12
N THR A 349 -21.67 -7.30 6.91
CA THR A 349 -21.43 -6.91 8.31
C THR A 349 -22.10 -7.83 9.33
N ALA A 350 -22.86 -8.83 8.87
CA ALA A 350 -23.53 -9.81 9.72
C ALA A 350 -22.54 -10.75 10.42
N GLN A 351 -22.99 -11.41 11.48
CA GLN A 351 -22.16 -12.36 12.22
C GLN A 351 -21.75 -13.57 11.35
N GLU A 352 -22.60 -13.97 10.41
CA GLU A 352 -22.36 -15.06 9.46
C GLU A 352 -21.25 -14.71 8.43
N ALA A 353 -20.91 -13.43 8.27
CA ALA A 353 -19.77 -13.02 7.48
C ALA A 353 -18.44 -13.34 8.19
N THR A 354 -18.45 -13.54 9.51
CA THR A 354 -17.26 -13.80 10.32
C THR A 354 -16.92 -15.29 10.43
N LEU A 355 -15.65 -15.62 10.21
CA LEU A 355 -15.06 -16.93 10.52
C LEU A 355 -14.41 -16.91 11.92
N ALA A 356 -15.16 -17.33 12.94
CA ALA A 356 -14.68 -17.34 14.31
C ALA A 356 -14.02 -18.66 14.76
N HIS A 357 -14.17 -19.74 13.99
CA HIS A 357 -13.74 -21.10 14.36
C HIS A 357 -13.05 -21.81 13.21
#